data_AF-A0A971EYU7-F1
#
_entry.id   AF-A0A971EYU7-F1
#
_cell.length_a   1.000
_cell.length_b   1.000
_cell.length_c   1.000
_cell.angle_alpha   90.00
_cell.angle_beta   90.00
_cell.angle_gamma   90.00
#
_symmetry.space_group_name_H-M   'P 1'
#
loop_
_entity.id
_entity.type
_entity.pdbx_description
1 polymer ?
#
loop_
_entity_poly.entity_id
_entity_poly.type
_entity_poly.pdbx_seq_one_letter_code
_entity_poly.pdbx_strand_id
1 'polypeptide(L)'
;MTELKQIVQETVKFMRGEYLLDEKGNGKNEVKFRHGKKTILSVYIHEDRLDFLIVFGQKEREEYMKISDTFSDKVRNIYDSTKTFHDGKWMMFPVTNLDMLDDMKKLIHIKKKPNRKPLPKENAIYSECGHRCDLCIHYSYSGISDEFRKELEERLSRIYGGTDWSMRCPGCNKQEGLCNAKKCAKAKEVDNCTNCKEYPCKTVPVGYKQLESKTIYKDDATWGILPYVEKQYGN
;
A
#
# COMPACT_ATOMS: atom_id res chain seq x y z
N MET A 1 8.44 16.58 0.81
CA MET A 1 7.24 15.74 0.55
C MET A 1 6.11 16.34 1.37
N THR A 2 4.93 16.54 0.80
CA THR A 2 3.79 17.10 1.55
C THR A 2 3.27 16.08 2.56
N GLU A 3 2.64 16.55 3.64
CA GLU A 3 2.03 15.69 4.66
C GLU A 3 0.96 14.76 4.06
N LEU A 4 0.11 15.26 3.16
CA LEU A 4 -0.84 14.43 2.42
C LEU A 4 -0.17 13.28 1.65
N LYS A 5 0.98 13.52 1.01
CA LYS A 5 1.71 12.45 0.29
C LYS A 5 2.19 11.36 1.26
N GLN A 6 2.60 11.74 2.48
CA GLN A 6 2.96 10.76 3.51
C GLN A 6 1.75 9.96 3.97
N ILE A 7 0.63 10.63 4.25
CA ILE A 7 -0.63 9.98 4.65
C ILE A 7 -1.08 8.98 3.58
N VAL A 8 -1.05 9.37 2.30
CA VAL A 8 -1.39 8.47 1.17
C VAL A 8 -0.48 7.25 1.15
N GLN A 9 0.85 7.46 1.22
CA GLN A 9 1.83 6.38 1.19
C GLN A 9 1.65 5.39 2.34
N GLU A 10 1.49 5.90 3.57
CA GLU A 10 1.28 5.07 4.76
C GLU A 10 -0.08 4.36 4.73
N THR A 11 -1.11 5.02 4.19
CA THR A 11 -2.44 4.40 4.00
C THR A 11 -2.35 3.21 3.08
N VAL A 12 -1.78 3.35 1.89
CA VAL A 12 -1.71 2.22 0.93
C VAL A 12 -0.76 1.15 1.41
N LYS A 13 0.34 1.50 2.07
CA LYS A 13 1.26 0.55 2.68
C LYS A 13 0.55 -0.31 3.73
N PHE A 14 -0.17 0.32 4.65
CA PHE A 14 -0.96 -0.37 5.67
C PHE A 14 -2.07 -1.24 5.05
N MET A 15 -2.93 -0.64 4.22
CA MET A 15 -4.10 -1.33 3.67
C MET A 15 -3.71 -2.49 2.76
N ARG A 16 -2.77 -2.29 1.83
CA ARG A 16 -2.32 -3.35 0.91
C ARG A 16 -1.45 -4.37 1.64
N GLY A 17 -0.67 -3.95 2.64
CA GLY A 17 0.31 -4.78 3.35
C GLY A 17 -0.28 -5.70 4.41
N GLU A 18 -1.37 -5.30 5.08
CA GLU A 18 -2.00 -6.12 6.13
C GLU A 18 -3.26 -6.84 5.67
N TYR A 19 -3.87 -6.35 4.58
CA TYR A 19 -5.16 -6.84 4.13
C TYR A 19 -5.16 -7.34 2.69
N LEU A 20 -5.86 -8.46 2.50
CA LEU A 20 -6.18 -9.02 1.20
C LEU A 20 -7.55 -8.49 0.76
N LEU A 21 -7.56 -7.33 0.10
CA LEU A 21 -8.76 -6.58 -0.29
C LEU A 21 -8.67 -6.13 -1.75
N ASP A 22 -9.83 -6.06 -2.39
CA ASP A 22 -9.99 -5.36 -3.66
C ASP A 22 -10.17 -3.86 -3.42
N GLU A 23 -9.54 -3.04 -4.25
CA GLU A 23 -9.79 -1.60 -4.32
C GLU A 23 -10.77 -1.34 -5.46
N LYS A 24 -11.87 -0.65 -5.16
CA LYS A 24 -12.89 -0.28 -6.15
C LYS A 24 -13.10 1.22 -6.15
N GLY A 25 -12.58 1.87 -7.17
CA GLY A 25 -12.82 3.28 -7.46
C GLY A 25 -14.21 3.56 -8.03
N ASN A 26 -14.70 4.79 -7.86
CA ASN A 26 -15.92 5.29 -8.51
C ASN A 26 -15.66 6.12 -9.79
N GLY A 27 -14.40 6.17 -10.24
CA GLY A 27 -13.94 7.00 -11.35
C GLY A 27 -13.84 8.51 -11.05
N LYS A 28 -14.06 8.93 -9.80
CA LYS A 28 -13.97 10.33 -9.36
C LYS A 28 -12.95 10.44 -8.23
N ASN A 29 -13.41 10.43 -6.99
CA ASN A 29 -12.60 10.70 -5.82
C ASN A 29 -12.77 9.66 -4.71
N GLU A 30 -13.52 8.57 -4.92
CA GLU A 30 -13.75 7.56 -3.89
C GLU A 30 -13.06 6.25 -4.28
N VAL A 31 -12.40 5.62 -3.32
CA VAL A 31 -11.91 4.25 -3.43
C VAL A 31 -12.36 3.43 -2.23
N LYS A 32 -12.93 2.25 -2.49
CA LYS A 32 -13.39 1.32 -1.45
C LYS A 32 -12.46 0.14 -1.36
N PHE A 33 -11.95 -0.14 -0.15
CA PHE A 33 -11.26 -1.37 0.18
C PHE A 33 -12.29 -2.43 0.61
N ARG A 34 -12.38 -3.53 -0.14
CA ARG A 34 -13.47 -4.51 -0.02
C ARG A 34 -12.95 -5.93 0.17
N HIS A 35 -13.64 -6.69 1.01
CA HIS A 35 -13.50 -8.14 1.10
C HIS A 35 -14.77 -8.78 0.56
N GLY A 36 -14.72 -9.21 -0.70
CA GLY A 36 -15.92 -9.65 -1.43
C GLY A 36 -16.96 -8.53 -1.51
N LYS A 37 -18.15 -8.74 -0.92
CA LYS A 37 -19.21 -7.72 -0.92
C LYS A 37 -19.05 -6.68 0.20
N LYS A 38 -18.32 -6.99 1.29
CA LYS A 38 -18.19 -6.12 2.48
C LYS A 38 -17.14 -5.04 2.23
N THR A 39 -17.53 -3.78 2.43
CA THR A 39 -16.59 -2.65 2.48
C THR A 39 -15.96 -2.57 3.86
N ILE A 40 -14.63 -2.50 3.91
CA ILE A 40 -13.86 -2.32 5.15
C ILE A 40 -13.62 -0.84 5.39
N LEU A 41 -13.21 -0.11 4.35
CA LEU A 41 -12.94 1.32 4.39
C LEU A 41 -13.35 1.93 3.04
N SER A 42 -14.02 3.08 3.07
CA SER A 42 -14.09 3.96 1.88
C SER A 42 -13.23 5.18 2.14
N VAL A 43 -12.42 5.57 1.16
CA VAL A 43 -11.57 6.76 1.23
C VAL A 43 -12.01 7.73 0.16
N TYR A 44 -12.38 8.94 0.58
CA TYR A 44 -12.59 10.08 -0.32
C TYR A 44 -11.30 10.89 -0.39
N ILE A 45 -10.83 11.11 -1.61
CA ILE A 45 -9.56 11.76 -1.93
C ILE A 45 -9.86 13.22 -2.26
N HIS A 46 -9.32 14.14 -1.46
CA HIS A 46 -9.39 15.58 -1.69
C HIS A 46 -7.99 16.10 -2.06
N GLU A 47 -7.92 17.36 -2.49
CA GLU A 47 -6.65 18.00 -2.85
C GLU A 47 -5.73 18.21 -1.63
N ASP A 48 -6.32 18.39 -0.45
CA ASP A 48 -5.64 18.74 0.80
C ASP A 48 -5.68 17.64 1.87
N ARG A 49 -6.58 16.64 1.75
CA ARG A 49 -6.78 15.60 2.77
C ARG A 49 -7.39 14.31 2.22
N LEU A 50 -7.50 13.30 3.10
CA LEU A 50 -8.34 12.12 2.88
C LEU A 50 -9.48 12.10 3.90
N ASP A 51 -10.70 11.76 3.47
CA ASP A 51 -11.82 11.51 4.37
C ASP A 51 -12.10 9.99 4.42
N PHE A 52 -11.99 9.39 5.60
CA PHE A 52 -12.16 7.95 5.82
C PHE A 52 -13.58 7.69 6.31
N LEU A 53 -14.35 6.89 5.56
CA LEU A 53 -15.66 6.39 5.99
C LEU A 53 -15.54 4.96 6.49
N ILE A 54 -15.84 4.78 7.78
CA ILE A 54 -15.89 3.48 8.46
C ILE A 54 -17.28 3.29 9.04
N VAL A 55 -17.87 2.11 8.80
CA VAL A 55 -19.19 1.75 9.33
C VAL A 55 -19.03 0.64 10.37
N PHE A 56 -19.42 0.89 11.61
CA PHE A 56 -19.41 -0.13 12.67
C PHE A 56 -20.81 -0.72 12.93
N GLY A 57 -20.93 -2.03 12.79
CA GLY A 57 -22.03 -2.81 13.32
C GLY A 57 -21.91 -3.01 14.83
N GLN A 58 -22.84 -3.77 15.42
CA GLN A 58 -22.89 -3.97 16.86
C GLN A 58 -21.58 -4.50 17.47
N LYS A 59 -21.05 -5.62 16.95
CA LYS A 59 -19.80 -6.23 17.46
C LYS A 59 -18.60 -5.28 17.39
N GLU A 60 -18.50 -4.52 16.29
CA GLU A 60 -17.39 -3.58 16.06
C GLU A 60 -17.48 -2.40 17.07
N ARG A 61 -18.70 -1.96 17.42
CA ARG A 61 -18.92 -0.97 18.49
C ARG A 61 -18.59 -1.51 19.88
N GLU A 62 -18.93 -2.76 20.17
CA GLU A 62 -18.58 -3.42 21.44
C GLU A 62 -17.06 -3.51 21.63
N GLU A 63 -16.31 -3.88 20.58
CA GLU A 63 -14.83 -3.87 20.61
C GLU A 63 -14.25 -2.46 20.73
N TYR A 64 -14.83 -1.46 20.04
CA TYR A 64 -14.41 -0.07 20.19
C TYR A 64 -14.50 0.42 21.64
N MET A 65 -15.61 0.12 22.34
CA MET A 65 -15.79 0.59 23.72
C MET A 65 -14.69 0.10 24.67
N LYS A 66 -14.15 -1.11 24.45
CA LYS A 66 -13.11 -1.71 25.29
C LYS A 66 -11.78 -0.95 25.27
N ILE A 67 -11.50 -0.22 24.19
CA ILE A 67 -10.23 0.50 23.97
C ILE A 67 -10.47 1.97 23.61
N SER A 68 -11.65 2.49 23.91
CA SER A 68 -12.09 3.83 23.52
C SER A 68 -11.20 4.95 24.11
N ASP A 69 -10.64 4.71 25.28
CA ASP A 69 -9.69 5.59 25.99
C ASP A 69 -8.33 5.74 25.30
N THR A 70 -7.97 4.81 24.40
CA THR A 70 -6.72 4.85 23.63
C THR A 70 -6.78 5.71 22.36
N PHE A 71 -7.96 6.26 22.03
CA PHE A 71 -8.19 7.11 20.87
C PHE A 71 -8.12 8.59 21.24
N SER A 72 -7.69 9.41 20.28
CA SER A 72 -7.73 10.87 20.43
C SER A 72 -9.14 11.40 20.68
N ASP A 73 -9.23 12.56 21.32
CA ASP A 73 -10.49 13.29 21.54
C ASP A 73 -11.25 13.51 20.25
N LYS A 74 -10.55 13.77 19.15
CA LYS A 74 -11.16 13.97 17.83
C LYS A 74 -11.93 12.72 17.39
N VAL A 75 -11.37 11.54 17.56
CA VAL A 75 -12.02 10.27 17.20
C VAL A 75 -13.17 9.94 18.15
N ARG A 76 -12.97 10.12 19.46
CA ARG A 76 -14.03 9.94 20.47
C ARG A 76 -15.22 10.86 20.21
N ASN A 77 -14.97 12.14 19.95
CA ASN A 77 -16.02 13.13 19.64
C ASN A 77 -16.81 12.77 18.37
N ILE A 78 -16.12 12.34 17.29
CA ILE A 78 -16.80 11.87 16.07
C ILE A 78 -17.64 10.63 16.39
N TYR A 79 -17.11 9.67 17.14
CA TYR A 79 -17.87 8.50 17.55
C TYR A 79 -19.10 8.91 18.36
N ASP A 80 -18.97 9.66 19.44
CA ASP A 80 -20.08 9.99 20.35
C ASP A 80 -21.18 10.80 19.67
N SER A 81 -20.81 11.76 18.81
CA SER A 81 -21.77 12.60 18.08
C SER A 81 -22.45 11.90 16.89
N THR A 82 -21.88 10.81 16.37
CA THR A 82 -22.42 10.11 15.20
C THR A 82 -23.65 9.28 15.56
N LYS A 83 -24.75 9.43 14.82
CA LYS A 83 -25.94 8.59 15.00
C LYS A 83 -25.68 7.13 14.59
N THR A 84 -26.21 6.19 15.36
CA THR A 84 -26.25 4.77 14.98
C THR A 84 -27.56 4.48 14.23
N PHE A 85 -27.45 3.91 13.04
CA PHE A 85 -28.58 3.46 12.22
C PHE A 85 -28.73 1.94 12.27
N HIS A 86 -29.80 1.42 11.67
CA HIS A 86 -30.09 -0.02 11.62
C HIS A 86 -28.98 -0.85 10.93
N ASP A 87 -28.29 -0.26 9.96
CA ASP A 87 -27.20 -0.87 9.19
C ASP A 87 -25.79 -0.55 9.75
N GLY A 88 -25.73 0.22 10.85
CA GLY A 88 -24.51 0.52 11.58
C GLY A 88 -24.34 1.99 11.92
N LYS A 89 -23.19 2.30 12.52
CA LYS A 89 -22.76 3.66 12.85
C LYS A 89 -21.75 4.12 11.80
N TRP A 90 -22.17 5.07 10.96
CA TRP A 90 -21.42 5.55 9.80
C TRP A 90 -20.59 6.77 10.19
N MET A 91 -19.29 6.59 10.35
CA MET A 91 -18.39 7.62 10.85
C MET A 91 -17.46 8.08 9.74
N MET A 92 -17.43 9.39 9.51
CA MET A 92 -16.53 10.04 8.56
C MET A 92 -15.41 10.74 9.33
N PHE A 93 -14.16 10.48 8.96
CA PHE A 93 -12.98 10.98 9.63
C PHE A 93 -12.09 11.78 8.67
N PRO A 94 -11.90 13.09 8.88
CA PRO A 94 -10.93 13.88 8.13
C PRO A 94 -9.50 13.57 8.59
N VAL A 95 -8.76 12.83 7.76
CA VAL A 95 -7.36 12.43 7.98
C VAL A 95 -6.44 13.48 7.36
N THR A 96 -5.88 14.31 8.23
CA THR A 96 -5.10 15.51 7.88
C THR A 96 -3.66 15.46 8.37
N ASN A 97 -3.35 14.51 9.26
CA ASN A 97 -2.01 14.28 9.80
C ASN A 97 -1.80 12.78 10.10
N LEU A 98 -0.57 12.40 10.44
CA LEU A 98 -0.21 11.00 10.72
C LEU A 98 -0.79 10.46 12.02
N ASP A 99 -0.96 11.30 13.05
CA ASP A 99 -1.56 10.88 14.33
C ASP A 99 -3.02 10.41 14.14
N MET A 100 -3.78 11.16 13.31
CA MET A 100 -5.13 10.78 12.93
C MET A 100 -5.13 9.46 12.13
N LEU A 101 -4.14 9.26 11.25
CA LEU A 101 -4.02 8.02 10.50
C LEU A 101 -3.74 6.82 11.42
N ASP A 102 -2.96 6.99 12.48
CA ASP A 102 -2.68 5.92 13.44
C ASP A 102 -3.93 5.52 14.25
N ASP A 103 -4.77 6.47 14.63
CA ASP A 103 -6.09 6.14 15.17
C ASP A 103 -6.98 5.44 14.14
N MET A 104 -6.93 5.84 12.86
CA MET A 104 -7.68 5.15 11.81
C MET A 104 -7.24 3.70 11.65
N LYS A 105 -5.93 3.40 11.73
CA LYS A 105 -5.42 2.02 11.68
C LYS A 105 -6.03 1.17 12.80
N LYS A 106 -6.10 1.68 14.03
CA LYS A 106 -6.77 0.99 15.16
C LYS A 106 -8.26 0.73 14.88
N LEU A 107 -9.00 1.71 14.34
CA LEU A 107 -10.40 1.51 13.95
C LEU A 107 -10.55 0.45 12.84
N ILE A 108 -9.62 0.42 11.88
CA ILE A 108 -9.64 -0.57 10.79
C ILE A 108 -9.31 -1.97 11.34
N HIS A 109 -8.42 -2.10 12.32
CA HIS A 109 -8.18 -3.37 13.04
C HIS A 109 -9.43 -3.89 13.75
N ILE A 110 -10.22 -3.00 14.36
CA ILE A 110 -11.55 -3.36 14.91
C ILE A 110 -12.49 -3.82 13.78
N LYS A 111 -12.56 -3.06 12.67
CA LYS A 111 -13.44 -3.37 11.54
C LYS A 111 -13.15 -4.72 10.91
N LYS A 112 -11.87 -5.05 10.79
CA LYS A 112 -11.36 -6.25 10.18
C LYS A 112 -9.99 -6.56 10.76
N LYS A 113 -9.84 -7.76 11.32
CA LYS A 113 -8.51 -8.31 11.63
C LYS A 113 -7.69 -8.48 10.34
N PRO A 114 -6.39 -8.16 10.36
CA PRO A 114 -5.48 -8.43 9.25
C PRO A 114 -5.65 -9.86 8.74
N ASN A 115 -5.73 -10.01 7.43
CA ASN A 115 -6.01 -11.30 6.78
C ASN A 115 -5.02 -11.63 5.65
N ARG A 116 -4.03 -10.78 5.42
CA ARG A 116 -2.96 -11.08 4.49
C ARG A 116 -1.93 -11.97 5.16
N LYS A 117 -1.57 -13.06 4.47
CA LYS A 117 -0.40 -13.86 4.84
C LYS A 117 0.86 -13.14 4.36
N PRO A 118 1.94 -13.07 5.16
CA PRO A 118 3.22 -12.60 4.67
C PRO A 118 3.66 -13.41 3.44
N LEU A 119 4.32 -12.75 2.49
CA LEU A 119 4.94 -13.48 1.39
C LEU A 119 6.10 -14.34 1.94
N PRO A 120 6.37 -15.52 1.34
CA PRO A 120 7.46 -16.39 1.76
C PRO A 120 8.78 -15.61 1.84
N LYS A 121 9.58 -15.89 2.87
CA LYS A 121 10.88 -15.23 3.09
C LYS A 121 12.05 -16.16 2.83
N GLU A 122 11.78 -17.46 2.77
CA GLU A 122 12.73 -18.51 2.46
C GLU A 122 13.31 -18.26 1.06
N ASN A 123 14.63 -18.11 0.99
CA ASN A 123 15.35 -17.79 -0.25
C ASN A 123 14.93 -16.47 -0.94
N ALA A 124 14.29 -15.56 -0.21
CA ALA A 124 13.91 -14.25 -0.74
C ALA A 124 15.15 -13.47 -1.17
N ILE A 125 15.07 -12.84 -2.35
CA ILE A 125 16.17 -12.06 -2.91
C ILE A 125 15.75 -10.60 -2.88
N TYR A 126 16.46 -9.81 -2.07
CA TYR A 126 16.20 -8.39 -1.93
C TYR A 126 17.18 -7.58 -2.77
N SER A 127 16.67 -6.52 -3.40
CA SER A 127 17.52 -5.45 -3.91
C SER A 127 18.06 -4.58 -2.77
N GLU A 128 19.09 -3.78 -3.05
CA GLU A 128 19.58 -2.74 -2.14
C GLU A 128 18.51 -1.71 -1.77
N CYS A 129 17.50 -1.50 -2.62
CA CYS A 129 16.36 -0.62 -2.31
C CYS A 129 15.24 -1.34 -1.53
N GLY A 130 15.43 -2.61 -1.15
CA GLY A 130 14.50 -3.36 -0.33
C GLY A 130 13.35 -4.04 -1.09
N HIS A 131 13.43 -4.13 -2.42
CA HIS A 131 12.42 -4.79 -3.24
C HIS A 131 12.65 -6.30 -3.32
N ARG A 132 11.57 -7.06 -3.49
CA ARG A 132 11.60 -8.51 -3.71
C ARG A 132 11.94 -8.82 -5.16
N CYS A 133 13.23 -8.87 -5.48
CA CYS A 133 13.72 -9.25 -6.81
C CYS A 133 13.25 -10.65 -7.20
N ASP A 134 13.18 -11.60 -6.28
CA ASP A 134 12.71 -12.96 -6.55
C ASP A 134 11.25 -13.01 -7.06
N LEU A 135 10.44 -11.98 -6.75
CA LEU A 135 9.05 -11.83 -7.19
C LEU A 135 8.90 -10.83 -8.34
N CYS A 136 9.99 -10.20 -8.80
CA CYS A 136 9.97 -9.21 -9.85
C CYS A 136 9.92 -9.87 -11.23
N ILE A 137 9.01 -9.42 -12.08
CA ILE A 137 8.89 -9.91 -13.46
C ILE A 137 10.20 -9.81 -14.25
N HIS A 138 10.99 -8.77 -13.98
CA HIS A 138 12.21 -8.50 -14.71
C HIS A 138 13.41 -9.30 -14.20
N TYR A 139 13.36 -9.92 -13.01
CA TYR A 139 14.56 -10.50 -12.44
C TYR A 139 15.02 -11.73 -13.24
N SER A 140 16.25 -11.67 -13.79
CA SER A 140 16.75 -12.67 -14.73
C SER A 140 16.95 -14.05 -14.08
N TYR A 141 17.16 -14.09 -12.77
CA TYR A 141 17.43 -15.32 -12.01
C TYR A 141 16.23 -15.73 -11.14
N SER A 142 15.04 -15.19 -11.42
CA SER A 142 13.82 -15.62 -10.75
C SER A 142 13.52 -17.07 -11.14
N GLY A 143 13.19 -17.92 -10.16
CA GLY A 143 12.64 -19.26 -10.39
C GLY A 143 11.16 -19.28 -10.76
N ILE A 144 10.60 -18.14 -11.19
CA ILE A 144 9.19 -18.06 -11.62
C ILE A 144 9.00 -18.81 -12.94
N SER A 145 7.90 -19.54 -13.06
CA SER A 145 7.55 -20.21 -14.31
C SER A 145 7.12 -19.21 -15.38
N ASP A 146 7.15 -19.62 -16.65
CA ASP A 146 6.72 -18.77 -17.76
C ASP A 146 5.21 -18.49 -17.71
N GLU A 147 4.40 -19.45 -17.22
CA GLU A 147 2.98 -19.23 -16.98
C GLU A 147 2.74 -18.14 -15.95
N PHE A 148 3.45 -18.19 -14.81
CA PHE A 148 3.32 -17.16 -13.79
C PHE A 148 3.87 -15.81 -14.27
N ARG A 149 4.93 -15.81 -15.07
CA ARG A 149 5.44 -14.59 -15.70
C ARG A 149 4.38 -13.93 -16.58
N LYS A 150 3.66 -14.70 -17.40
CA LYS A 150 2.54 -14.20 -18.20
C LYS A 150 1.42 -13.62 -17.35
N GLU A 151 1.07 -14.27 -16.23
CA GLU A 151 0.12 -13.69 -15.28
C GLU A 151 0.61 -12.34 -14.73
N LEU A 152 1.90 -12.24 -14.37
CA LEU A 152 2.49 -10.99 -13.89
C LEU A 152 2.41 -9.89 -14.94
N GLU A 153 2.65 -10.19 -16.22
CA GLU A 153 2.50 -9.22 -17.32
C GLU A 153 1.11 -8.61 -17.33
N GLU A 154 0.07 -9.44 -17.28
CA GLU A 154 -1.32 -8.98 -17.28
C GLU A 154 -1.64 -8.12 -16.04
N ARG A 155 -1.19 -8.56 -14.86
CA ARG A 155 -1.39 -7.85 -13.58
C ARG A 155 -0.71 -6.48 -13.58
N LEU A 156 0.56 -6.45 -13.97
CA LEU A 156 1.36 -5.23 -14.01
C LEU A 156 0.84 -4.25 -15.07
N SER A 157 0.40 -4.76 -16.23
CA SER A 157 -0.21 -3.93 -17.27
C SER A 157 -1.47 -3.23 -16.76
N ARG A 158 -2.31 -3.91 -15.96
CA ARG A 158 -3.50 -3.29 -15.34
C ARG A 158 -3.16 -2.19 -14.34
N ILE A 159 -2.06 -2.33 -13.59
CA ILE A 159 -1.66 -1.37 -12.55
C ILE A 159 -0.91 -0.16 -13.14
N TYR A 160 0.09 -0.44 -13.99
CA TYR A 160 1.06 0.55 -14.45
C TYR A 160 0.79 1.05 -15.87
N GLY A 161 -0.11 0.41 -16.63
CA GLY A 161 -0.48 0.82 -17.99
C GLY A 161 0.57 0.52 -19.08
N GLY A 162 1.63 -0.22 -18.76
CA GLY A 162 2.66 -0.64 -19.72
C GLY A 162 2.34 -1.96 -20.43
N THR A 163 2.88 -2.16 -21.62
CA THR A 163 2.69 -3.38 -22.44
C THR A 163 3.97 -4.18 -22.68
N ASP A 164 5.15 -3.56 -22.49
CA ASP A 164 6.43 -4.22 -22.64
C ASP A 164 7.06 -4.50 -21.27
N TRP A 165 7.09 -5.79 -20.93
CA TRP A 165 7.73 -6.32 -19.72
C TRP A 165 8.94 -7.21 -20.03
N SER A 166 9.46 -7.14 -21.26
CA SER A 166 10.54 -7.99 -21.77
C SER A 166 11.90 -7.70 -21.16
N MET A 167 12.07 -6.54 -20.51
CA MET A 167 13.31 -6.19 -19.81
C MET A 167 13.71 -7.30 -18.83
N ARG A 168 15.00 -7.61 -18.83
CA ARG A 168 15.63 -8.55 -17.88
C ARG A 168 16.69 -7.82 -17.07
N CYS A 169 16.57 -7.94 -15.75
CA CYS A 169 17.37 -7.29 -14.74
C CYS A 169 18.12 -8.38 -13.95
N PRO A 170 19.46 -8.45 -14.01
CA PRO A 170 20.27 -9.40 -13.26
C PRO A 170 20.25 -9.13 -11.75
N GLY A 171 19.65 -8.03 -11.31
CA GLY A 171 19.67 -7.58 -9.92
C GLY A 171 20.91 -6.77 -9.59
N CYS A 172 20.77 -5.87 -8.62
CA CYS A 172 21.82 -4.93 -8.23
C CYS A 172 23.09 -5.60 -7.68
N ASN A 173 22.99 -6.83 -7.17
CA ASN A 173 24.10 -7.54 -6.53
C ASN A 173 24.91 -8.41 -7.51
N LYS A 174 24.42 -8.60 -8.74
CA LYS A 174 25.03 -9.53 -9.71
C LYS A 174 25.75 -8.82 -10.85
N GLN A 175 25.18 -7.73 -11.38
CA GLN A 175 25.78 -7.02 -12.50
C GLN A 175 25.47 -5.52 -12.43
N GLU A 176 26.52 -4.70 -12.61
CA GLU A 176 26.40 -3.26 -12.68
C GLU A 176 25.85 -2.80 -14.04
N GLY A 177 25.17 -1.63 -14.08
CA GLY A 177 24.96 -0.90 -15.32
C GLY A 177 23.56 -0.89 -15.94
N LEU A 178 22.57 -1.59 -15.38
CA LEU A 178 21.17 -1.48 -15.84
C LEU A 178 20.34 -0.46 -15.04
N CYS A 179 20.67 -0.24 -13.76
CA CYS A 179 19.92 0.65 -12.88
C CYS A 179 20.43 2.10 -12.94
N ASN A 180 19.55 3.05 -13.27
CA ASN A 180 19.87 4.48 -13.32
C ASN A 180 20.32 5.05 -11.96
N ALA A 181 19.72 4.59 -10.85
CA ALA A 181 20.13 5.02 -9.51
C ALA A 181 21.58 4.60 -9.22
N LYS A 182 22.00 3.39 -9.59
CA LYS A 182 23.41 2.95 -9.47
C LYS A 182 24.36 3.72 -10.37
N LYS A 183 23.96 3.97 -11.63
CA LYS A 183 24.76 4.81 -12.55
C LYS A 183 24.99 6.19 -11.98
N CYS A 184 23.95 6.80 -11.43
CA CYS A 184 24.02 8.12 -10.83
C CYS A 184 24.90 8.13 -9.56
N ALA A 185 24.73 7.15 -8.67
CA ALA A 185 25.56 7.02 -7.48
C ALA A 185 27.05 6.91 -7.83
N LYS A 186 27.41 6.06 -8.80
CA LYS A 186 28.78 5.93 -9.31
C LYS A 186 29.31 7.24 -9.90
N ALA A 187 28.52 7.91 -10.73
CA ALA A 187 28.91 9.18 -11.34
C ALA A 187 29.08 10.33 -10.33
N LYS A 188 28.39 10.25 -9.18
CA LYS A 188 28.47 11.23 -8.09
C LYS A 188 29.37 10.77 -6.93
N GLU A 189 30.08 9.66 -7.10
CA GLU A 189 30.95 9.07 -6.07
C GLU A 189 30.24 8.83 -4.74
N VAL A 190 28.95 8.47 -4.81
CA VAL A 190 28.14 8.06 -3.67
C VAL A 190 28.26 6.54 -3.49
N ASP A 191 28.60 6.13 -2.28
CA ASP A 191 28.83 4.75 -1.85
C ASP A 191 27.65 3.80 -2.11
N ASN A 192 26.43 4.28 -1.92
CA ASN A 192 25.20 3.51 -2.10
C ASN A 192 24.16 4.30 -2.90
N CYS A 193 23.48 3.62 -3.83
CA CYS A 193 22.43 4.24 -4.63
C CYS A 193 21.24 4.73 -3.79
N THR A 194 21.00 4.16 -2.62
CA THR A 194 19.97 4.61 -1.68
C THR A 194 20.32 5.95 -1.01
N ASN A 195 21.60 6.31 -0.96
CA ASN A 195 22.10 7.57 -0.43
C ASN A 195 22.13 8.70 -1.48
N CYS A 196 21.91 8.37 -2.76
CA CYS A 196 21.98 9.34 -3.84
C CYS A 196 20.78 10.31 -3.79
N LYS A 197 21.07 11.60 -3.63
CA LYS A 197 20.03 12.67 -3.51
C LYS A 197 19.18 12.84 -4.77
N GLU A 198 19.65 12.41 -5.95
CA GLU A 198 18.87 12.44 -7.20
C GLU A 198 17.84 11.32 -7.29
N TYR A 199 18.06 10.23 -6.55
CA TYR A 199 17.17 9.08 -6.50
C TYR A 199 16.74 8.77 -5.06
N PRO A 200 16.08 9.69 -4.33
CA PRO A 200 15.65 9.40 -2.96
C PRO A 200 14.61 8.28 -2.96
N CYS A 201 14.82 7.22 -2.18
CA CYS A 201 13.86 6.09 -2.07
C CYS A 201 12.43 6.55 -1.73
N LYS A 202 12.31 7.66 -0.97
CA LYS A 202 11.03 8.27 -0.59
C LYS A 202 10.25 8.89 -1.76
N THR A 203 10.94 9.32 -2.83
CA THR A 203 10.34 10.11 -3.93
C THR A 203 10.42 9.42 -5.28
N VAL A 204 11.41 8.54 -5.48
CA VAL A 204 11.48 7.72 -6.69
C VAL A 204 10.30 6.74 -6.66
N PRO A 205 9.55 6.59 -7.77
CA PRO A 205 8.40 5.70 -7.88
C PRO A 205 8.88 4.25 -8.00
N VAL A 206 9.50 3.74 -6.93
CA VAL A 206 9.75 2.33 -6.80
C VAL A 206 8.46 1.74 -6.22
N GLY A 207 7.63 1.19 -7.11
CA GLY A 207 6.31 0.62 -6.78
C GLY A 207 5.12 1.59 -6.86
N TYR A 208 3.90 1.02 -6.89
CA TYR A 208 2.65 1.77 -6.96
C TYR A 208 2.25 2.34 -5.58
N LYS A 209 2.77 3.54 -5.27
CA LYS A 209 2.56 4.26 -4.00
C LYS A 209 1.32 5.15 -3.97
N GLN A 210 0.54 5.15 -5.06
CA GLN A 210 -0.59 6.05 -5.22
C GLN A 210 -1.89 5.44 -4.67
N LEU A 211 -2.75 6.32 -4.18
CA LEU A 211 -4.16 6.04 -3.91
C LEU A 211 -4.97 6.83 -4.93
N GLU A 212 -5.69 6.12 -5.79
CA GLU A 212 -6.48 6.72 -6.86
C GLU A 212 -7.85 6.04 -6.91
N SER A 213 -8.84 6.73 -7.47
CA SER A 213 -10.15 6.16 -7.73
C SER A 213 -10.11 5.21 -8.95
N LYS A 214 -9.38 4.11 -8.82
CA LYS A 214 -9.23 3.03 -9.81
C LYS A 214 -9.59 1.67 -9.20
N THR A 215 -9.78 0.67 -10.05
CA THR A 215 -9.96 -0.71 -9.60
C THR A 215 -8.61 -1.41 -9.53
N ILE A 216 -8.24 -1.94 -8.37
CA ILE A 216 -7.06 -2.79 -8.19
C ILE A 216 -7.54 -4.07 -7.50
N TYR A 217 -7.34 -5.21 -8.16
CA TYR A 217 -7.71 -6.49 -7.57
C TYR A 217 -6.72 -6.88 -6.47
N LYS A 218 -7.20 -7.62 -5.46
CA LYS A 218 -6.38 -8.06 -4.33
C LYS A 218 -5.10 -8.81 -4.76
N ASP A 219 -5.16 -9.61 -5.83
CA ASP A 219 -4.02 -10.37 -6.33
C ASP A 219 -3.08 -9.50 -7.18
N ASP A 220 -3.62 -8.49 -7.87
CA ASP A 220 -2.82 -7.48 -8.56
C ASP A 220 -2.03 -6.66 -7.55
N ALA A 221 -2.65 -6.22 -6.45
CA ALA A 221 -1.92 -5.59 -5.35
C ALA A 221 -0.85 -6.54 -4.77
N THR A 222 -1.17 -7.83 -4.62
CA THR A 222 -0.25 -8.83 -4.04
C THR A 222 1.02 -9.00 -4.85
N TRP A 223 0.89 -9.12 -6.18
CA TRP A 223 2.01 -9.51 -7.03
C TRP A 223 2.59 -8.35 -7.85
N GLY A 224 1.78 -7.33 -8.12
CA GLY A 224 2.17 -6.16 -8.90
C GLY A 224 2.55 -4.94 -8.07
N ILE A 225 2.19 -4.88 -6.79
CA ILE A 225 2.49 -3.72 -5.92
C ILE A 225 3.40 -4.12 -4.77
N LEU A 226 2.99 -5.06 -3.92
CA LEU A 226 3.69 -5.39 -2.67
C LEU A 226 5.18 -5.74 -2.83
N PRO A 227 5.64 -6.46 -3.88
CA PRO A 227 7.06 -6.75 -4.07
C PRO A 227 7.95 -5.49 -4.16
N TYR A 228 7.33 -4.36 -4.46
CA TYR A 228 7.99 -3.07 -4.70
C TYR A 228 7.65 -2.04 -3.61
N VAL A 229 7.14 -2.47 -2.45
CA VAL A 229 6.85 -1.58 -1.32
C VAL A 229 8.02 -1.58 -0.35
N GLU A 230 8.61 -0.41 -0.14
CA GLU A 230 9.76 -0.20 0.74
C GLU A 230 9.44 -0.60 2.20
N LYS A 231 10.34 -1.38 2.82
CA LYS A 231 10.23 -1.85 4.22
C LYS A 231 8.94 -2.60 4.51
N GLN A 232 8.32 -3.21 3.50
CA GLN A 232 7.12 -4.02 3.69
C GLN A 232 7.43 -5.36 4.39
N TYR A 233 8.67 -5.85 4.27
CA TYR A 233 9.04 -7.20 4.71
C TYR A 233 9.97 -7.22 5.93
N GLY A 234 10.18 -6.08 6.59
CA GLY A 234 11.10 -5.94 7.74
C GLY A 234 12.58 -5.99 7.33
N ASN A 235 12.84 -5.66 6.07
CA ASN A 235 14.14 -5.53 5.43
C ASN A 235 14.53 -4.06 5.22
#